data_AF-A0A1M5CWL4-F1
#
_entry.id   AF-A0A1M5CWL4-F1
#
_cell.length_a   1.000
_cell.length_b   1.000
_cell.length_c   1.000
_cell.angle_alpha   90.00
_cell.angle_beta   90.00
_cell.angle_gamma   90.00
#
_symmetry.space_group_name_H-M   'P 1'
#
loop_
_entity.id
_entity.type
_entity.pdbx_description
1 polymer ?
#
loop_
_entity_poly.entity_id
_entity_poly.type
_entity_poly.pdbx_seq_one_letter_code
_entity_poly.pdbx_strand_id
1 'polypeptide(L)'
;MSKLERRYRRLLACYPRDHRERNGEEMLGVLMAGAGDRRAPGWRESVDLLWGAARLHLRRVVAADGGIEPRDVLAIVSLLGPIALLTGATTGLHELGWWVQAGALSEMPWTGQIPDAPVWCVWLAVAVLSLLRLRRAAAVGAWLGTAGFVFLATVFPAQHWWTALDAGWVLLGALTAVALTWSPGPTRGRELVGGKAVATMAATVVVAVVLGVLADRYAVGELLRLVVLVVGTVAACGARSRIGRRAALVLVLPVLITWPAKALMLSALVLPAPVEVAIFYGVPVVVLLALGALPRRVRRRRPGGATS
;
A
#
# COMPACT_ATOMS: atom_id res chain seq x y z
N MET A 1 36.48 10.89 -25.62
CA MET A 1 35.21 10.91 -24.85
C MET A 1 35.16 12.10 -23.91
N SER A 2 34.14 12.94 -24.06
CA SER A 2 33.95 14.09 -23.17
C SER A 2 33.57 13.62 -21.75
N LYS A 3 33.77 14.48 -20.74
CA LYS A 3 33.35 14.20 -19.35
C LYS A 3 31.82 14.05 -19.24
N LEU A 4 31.08 14.77 -20.08
CA LEU A 4 29.63 14.72 -20.18
C LEU A 4 29.14 13.36 -20.71
N GLU A 5 29.73 12.89 -21.81
CA GLU A 5 29.39 11.60 -22.43
C GLU A 5 29.53 10.44 -21.44
N ARG A 6 30.63 10.42 -20.66
CA ARG A 6 30.84 9.43 -19.59
C ARG A 6 29.74 9.46 -18.52
N ARG A 7 29.24 10.65 -18.17
CA ARG A 7 28.13 10.78 -17.21
C ARG A 7 26.82 10.26 -17.77
N TYR A 8 26.48 10.59 -19.02
CA TYR A 8 25.29 10.04 -19.67
C TYR A 8 25.36 8.53 -19.84
N ARG A 9 26.50 7.97 -20.25
CA ARG A 9 26.69 6.51 -20.31
C ARG A 9 26.50 5.85 -18.94
N ARG A 10 26.95 6.49 -17.84
CA ARG A 10 26.73 6.00 -16.47
C ARG A 10 25.24 6.05 -16.08
N LEU A 11 24.48 7.08 -16.47
CA LEU A 11 23.03 7.13 -16.24
C LEU A 11 22.28 6.09 -17.08
N LEU A 12 22.67 5.91 -18.35
CA LEU A 12 22.08 4.89 -19.24
C LEU A 12 22.39 3.46 -18.79
N ALA A 13 23.43 3.25 -17.98
CA ALA A 13 23.69 1.95 -17.36
C ALA A 13 22.58 1.50 -16.39
N CYS A 14 21.72 2.42 -15.92
CA CYS A 14 20.54 2.08 -15.14
C CYS A 14 19.43 1.42 -15.98
N TYR A 15 19.45 1.55 -17.32
CA TYR A 15 18.46 0.89 -18.19
C TYR A 15 18.71 -0.62 -18.28
N PRO A 16 17.64 -1.43 -18.47
CA PRO A 16 17.78 -2.87 -18.69
C PRO A 16 18.71 -3.18 -19.87
N ARG A 17 19.54 -4.24 -19.73
CA ARG A 17 20.62 -4.57 -20.67
C ARG A 17 20.17 -4.61 -22.13
N ASP A 18 19.12 -5.35 -22.47
CA ASP A 18 18.70 -5.48 -23.87
C ASP A 18 18.08 -4.19 -24.44
N HIS A 19 17.57 -3.29 -23.59
CA HIS A 19 17.13 -1.97 -24.08
C HIS A 19 18.33 -1.07 -24.40
N ARG A 20 19.35 -1.13 -23.54
CA ARG A 20 20.61 -0.41 -23.73
C ARG A 20 21.38 -0.92 -24.96
N GLU A 21 21.38 -2.22 -25.21
CA GLU A 21 22.04 -2.80 -26.40
C GLU A 21 21.38 -2.38 -27.71
N ARG A 22 20.05 -2.19 -27.72
CA ARG A 22 19.32 -1.78 -28.93
C ARG A 22 19.29 -0.28 -29.16
N ASN A 23 19.08 0.50 -28.10
CA ASN A 23 18.76 1.93 -28.22
C ASN A 23 19.79 2.83 -27.51
N GLY A 24 20.81 2.27 -26.86
CA GLY A 24 21.71 3.03 -25.98
C GLY A 24 22.51 4.11 -26.71
N GLU A 25 23.05 3.81 -27.89
CA GLU A 25 23.82 4.77 -28.69
C GLU A 25 22.92 5.84 -29.33
N GLU A 26 21.69 5.49 -29.73
CA GLU A 26 20.69 6.46 -30.22
C GLU A 26 20.28 7.44 -29.10
N MET A 27 19.93 6.92 -27.92
CA MET A 27 19.60 7.74 -26.75
C MET A 27 20.77 8.65 -26.36
N LEU A 28 22.01 8.15 -26.39
CA LEU A 28 23.20 8.95 -26.12
C LEU A 28 23.38 10.06 -27.17
N GLY A 29 23.16 9.77 -28.44
CA GLY A 29 23.20 10.76 -29.53
C GLY A 29 22.20 11.89 -29.32
N VAL A 30 20.95 11.57 -28.99
CA VAL A 30 19.89 12.55 -28.70
C VAL A 30 20.26 13.43 -27.49
N LEU A 31 20.77 12.83 -26.41
CA LEU A 31 21.20 13.56 -25.21
C LEU A 31 22.39 14.48 -25.50
N MET A 32 23.36 14.02 -26.28
CA MET A 32 24.53 14.83 -26.67
C MET A 32 24.15 15.98 -27.60
N ALA A 33 23.23 15.76 -28.56
CA ALA A 33 22.72 16.80 -29.44
C ALA A 33 21.94 17.88 -28.68
N GLY A 34 21.14 17.48 -27.68
CA GLY A 34 20.42 18.41 -26.80
C GLY A 34 21.28 19.10 -25.74
N ALA A 35 22.51 18.64 -25.52
CA ALA A 35 23.40 19.18 -24.49
C ALA A 35 24.01 20.54 -24.87
N GLY A 36 24.31 20.77 -26.16
CA GLY A 36 25.11 21.92 -26.61
C GLY A 36 26.48 21.95 -25.92
N ASP A 37 26.94 23.14 -25.51
CA ASP A 37 28.24 23.34 -24.86
C ASP A 37 28.28 23.01 -23.35
N ARG A 38 27.22 22.37 -22.80
CA ARG A 38 27.14 22.04 -21.38
C ARG A 38 28.23 21.05 -20.96
N ARG A 39 28.88 21.29 -19.82
CA ARG A 39 29.90 20.38 -19.25
C ARG A 39 29.33 19.29 -18.35
N ALA A 40 28.05 19.38 -17.97
CA ALA A 40 27.36 18.44 -17.10
C ALA A 40 25.88 18.26 -17.50
N PRO A 41 25.28 17.09 -17.21
CA PRO A 41 23.85 16.86 -17.45
C PRO A 41 23.00 17.82 -16.63
N GLY A 42 21.85 18.24 -17.17
CA GLY A 42 20.86 18.96 -16.39
C GLY A 42 20.30 18.07 -15.27
N TRP A 43 19.98 18.64 -14.11
CA TRP A 43 19.39 17.87 -13.01
C TRP A 43 18.03 17.26 -13.41
N ARG A 44 17.19 18.03 -14.12
CA ARG A 44 15.89 17.57 -14.65
C ARG A 44 16.04 16.39 -15.60
N GLU A 45 17.03 16.49 -16.49
CA GLU A 45 17.35 15.48 -17.49
C GLU A 45 17.86 14.18 -16.84
N SER A 46 18.66 14.31 -15.78
CA SER A 46 19.12 13.16 -14.99
C SER A 46 17.96 12.47 -14.27
N VAL A 47 17.06 13.24 -13.67
CA VAL A 47 15.86 12.72 -13.00
C VAL A 47 14.93 12.04 -14.00
N ASP A 48 14.72 12.63 -15.17
CA ASP A 48 13.87 12.04 -16.23
C ASP A 48 14.45 10.73 -16.77
N LEU A 49 15.78 10.66 -16.99
CA LEU A 49 16.45 9.42 -17.39
C LEU A 49 16.34 8.32 -16.35
N LEU A 50 16.58 8.64 -15.07
CA LEU A 50 16.46 7.68 -13.97
C LEU A 50 15.00 7.20 -13.83
N TRP A 51 14.04 8.11 -13.98
CA TRP A 51 12.62 7.78 -13.97
C TRP A 51 12.23 6.88 -15.15
N GLY A 52 12.74 7.16 -16.35
CA GLY A 52 12.56 6.33 -17.54
C GLY A 52 13.14 4.92 -17.36
N ALA A 53 14.35 4.81 -16.81
CA ALA A 53 15.01 3.53 -16.50
C ALA A 53 14.19 2.72 -15.49
N ALA A 54 13.81 3.35 -14.37
CA ALA A 54 12.99 2.75 -13.32
C ALA A 54 11.67 2.24 -13.91
N ARG A 55 10.99 3.05 -14.73
CA ARG A 55 9.74 2.69 -15.42
C ARG A 55 9.91 1.49 -16.36
N LEU A 56 11.06 1.35 -17.02
CA LEU A 56 11.32 0.23 -17.93
C LEU A 56 11.56 -1.08 -17.18
N HIS A 57 12.35 -1.04 -16.11
CA HIS A 57 12.50 -2.18 -15.18
C HIS A 57 11.15 -2.60 -14.60
N LEU A 58 10.36 -1.61 -14.17
CA LEU A 58 8.98 -1.79 -13.74
C LEU A 58 8.16 -2.59 -14.74
N ARG A 59 8.21 -2.18 -16.00
CA ARG A 59 7.43 -2.79 -17.07
C ARG A 59 7.90 -4.21 -17.36
N ARG A 60 9.19 -4.51 -17.24
CA ARG A 60 9.75 -5.85 -17.47
C ARG A 60 9.40 -6.82 -16.36
N VAL A 61 9.54 -6.41 -15.10
CA VAL A 61 9.08 -7.22 -13.95
C VAL A 61 7.61 -7.58 -14.17
N VAL A 62 6.77 -6.58 -14.49
CA VAL A 62 5.35 -6.77 -14.77
C VAL A 62 5.07 -7.65 -15.99
N ALA A 63 5.85 -7.55 -17.07
CA ALA A 63 5.66 -8.36 -18.27
C ALA A 63 6.08 -9.82 -18.07
N ALA A 64 7.06 -10.06 -17.19
CA ALA A 64 7.48 -11.42 -16.81
C ALA A 64 6.41 -12.18 -16.02
N ASP A 65 5.39 -11.48 -15.50
CA ASP A 65 4.42 -12.04 -14.58
C ASP A 65 3.26 -12.82 -15.23
N GLY A 66 3.26 -13.02 -16.54
CA GLY A 66 2.49 -14.08 -17.18
C GLY A 66 0.97 -13.92 -17.14
N GLY A 67 0.45 -12.72 -17.37
CA GLY A 67 -0.98 -12.52 -17.66
C GLY A 67 -1.92 -12.47 -16.45
N ILE A 68 -1.41 -12.21 -15.23
CA ILE A 68 -2.27 -11.98 -14.06
C ILE A 68 -3.22 -10.81 -14.34
N GLU A 69 -4.52 -11.06 -14.24
CA GLU A 69 -5.53 -10.02 -14.40
C GLU A 69 -5.57 -9.15 -13.13
N PRO A 70 -5.29 -7.84 -13.19
CA PRO A 70 -5.27 -6.98 -11.99
C PRO A 70 -6.60 -6.92 -11.24
N ARG A 71 -7.70 -7.21 -11.95
CA ARG A 71 -9.05 -7.30 -11.38
C ARG A 71 -9.18 -8.43 -10.35
N ASP A 72 -8.45 -9.51 -10.52
CA ASP A 72 -8.45 -10.63 -9.56
C ASP A 72 -7.73 -10.24 -8.27
N VAL A 73 -6.62 -9.49 -8.35
CA VAL A 73 -5.95 -8.93 -7.15
C VAL A 73 -6.89 -7.99 -6.41
N LEU A 74 -7.54 -7.07 -7.12
CA LEU A 74 -8.53 -6.19 -6.50
C LEU A 74 -9.72 -6.95 -5.93
N ALA A 75 -10.13 -8.08 -6.52
CA ALA A 75 -11.21 -8.89 -5.97
C ALA A 75 -10.83 -9.45 -4.59
N ILE A 76 -9.60 -9.96 -4.44
CA ILE A 76 -9.09 -10.45 -3.15
C ILE A 76 -8.99 -9.30 -2.13
N VAL A 77 -8.42 -8.15 -2.54
CA VAL A 77 -8.31 -6.97 -1.67
C VAL A 77 -9.68 -6.45 -1.25
N SER A 78 -10.69 -6.48 -2.13
CA SER A 78 -12.06 -6.06 -1.80
C SER A 78 -12.73 -6.95 -0.75
N LEU A 79 -12.33 -8.22 -0.68
CA LEU A 79 -12.82 -9.19 0.30
C LEU A 79 -12.07 -9.08 1.64
N LEU A 80 -10.75 -9.12 1.60
CA LEU A 80 -9.90 -9.25 2.80
C LEU A 80 -9.43 -7.91 3.36
N GLY A 81 -9.38 -6.86 2.54
CA GLY A 81 -8.94 -5.51 2.93
C GLY A 81 -9.71 -4.91 4.10
N PRO A 82 -11.06 -4.91 4.10
CA PRO A 82 -11.83 -4.39 5.22
C PRO A 82 -11.55 -5.13 6.54
N ILE A 83 -11.32 -6.45 6.47
CA ILE A 83 -11.00 -7.25 7.65
C ILE A 83 -9.59 -6.90 8.15
N ALA A 84 -8.61 -6.85 7.25
CA ALA A 84 -7.22 -6.51 7.59
C ALA A 84 -7.10 -5.12 8.24
N LEU A 85 -7.88 -4.15 7.76
CA LEU A 85 -7.94 -2.79 8.31
C LEU A 85 -8.35 -2.75 9.78
N LEU A 86 -9.16 -3.68 10.27
CA LEU A 86 -9.57 -3.73 11.68
C LEU A 86 -8.40 -3.96 12.64
N THR A 87 -7.25 -4.43 12.15
CA THR A 87 -6.02 -4.49 12.93
C THR A 87 -5.59 -3.11 13.44
N GLY A 88 -5.89 -2.03 12.70
CA GLY A 88 -5.54 -0.67 13.11
C GLY A 88 -6.25 -0.22 14.39
N ALA A 89 -7.38 -0.83 14.76
CA ALA A 89 -8.10 -0.56 16.00
C ALA A 89 -7.35 -1.02 17.28
N THR A 90 -6.18 -1.67 17.13
CA THR A 90 -5.39 -2.20 18.26
C THR A 90 -5.11 -1.12 19.30
N THR A 91 -4.66 0.07 18.90
CA THR A 91 -4.29 1.15 19.83
C THR A 91 -5.48 1.59 20.67
N GLY A 92 -6.64 1.86 20.03
CA GLY A 92 -7.86 2.22 20.76
C GLY A 92 -8.34 1.10 21.70
N LEU A 93 -8.20 -0.17 21.30
CA LEU A 93 -8.54 -1.31 22.16
C LEU A 93 -7.56 -1.49 23.32
N HIS A 94 -6.28 -1.15 23.13
CA HIS A 94 -5.28 -1.15 24.19
C HIS A 94 -5.62 -0.10 25.25
N GLU A 95 -5.91 1.13 24.83
CA GLU A 95 -6.35 2.22 25.71
C GLU A 95 -7.63 1.84 26.47
N LEU A 96 -8.64 1.30 25.77
CA LEU A 96 -9.86 0.81 26.39
C LEU A 96 -9.56 -0.27 27.45
N GLY A 97 -8.70 -1.23 27.12
CA GLY A 97 -8.28 -2.30 28.04
C GLY A 97 -7.60 -1.76 29.30
N TRP A 98 -6.76 -0.72 29.15
CA TRP A 98 -6.10 -0.05 30.26
C TRP A 98 -7.11 0.63 31.20
N TRP A 99 -8.10 1.35 30.66
CA TRP A 99 -9.16 2.00 31.45
C TRP A 99 -10.08 0.99 32.16
N VAL A 100 -10.39 -0.12 31.49
CA VAL A 100 -11.14 -1.23 32.10
C VAL A 100 -10.34 -1.82 33.27
N GLN A 101 -9.04 -2.06 33.09
CA GLN A 101 -8.17 -2.56 34.15
C GLN A 101 -8.06 -1.60 35.33
N ALA A 102 -8.06 -0.29 35.06
CA ALA A 102 -8.05 0.75 36.10
C ALA A 102 -9.40 0.89 36.83
N GLY A 103 -10.47 0.25 36.35
CA GLY A 103 -11.82 0.40 36.92
C GLY A 103 -12.43 1.79 36.69
N ALA A 104 -11.89 2.56 35.75
CA ALA A 104 -12.21 3.98 35.55
C ALA A 104 -12.86 4.26 34.19
N LEU A 105 -13.48 3.26 33.56
CA LEU A 105 -14.05 3.38 32.21
C LEU A 105 -15.10 4.50 32.10
N SER A 106 -15.85 4.78 33.17
CA SER A 106 -16.83 5.87 33.22
C SER A 106 -16.21 7.27 33.20
N GLU A 107 -14.93 7.39 33.58
CA GLU A 107 -14.18 8.65 33.63
C GLU A 107 -13.37 8.89 32.34
N MET A 108 -13.37 7.92 31.43
CA MET A 108 -12.58 7.98 30.20
C MET A 108 -13.07 9.13 29.29
N PRO A 109 -12.20 10.08 28.93
CA PRO A 109 -12.56 11.12 27.98
C PRO A 109 -12.53 10.55 26.55
N TRP A 110 -13.64 9.92 26.15
CA TRP A 110 -13.79 9.16 24.89
C TRP A 110 -13.27 9.88 23.65
N THR A 111 -13.63 11.15 23.49
CA THR A 111 -13.24 11.96 22.33
C THR A 111 -11.76 12.32 22.32
N GLY A 112 -11.13 12.38 23.50
CA GLY A 112 -9.70 12.66 23.64
C GLY A 112 -8.86 11.39 23.51
N GLN A 113 -9.31 10.26 24.05
CA GLN A 113 -8.48 9.04 24.10
C GLN A 113 -8.63 8.14 22.88
N ILE A 114 -9.83 8.06 22.29
CA ILE A 114 -10.06 7.22 21.11
C ILE A 114 -10.85 8.03 20.05
N PRO A 115 -10.27 9.11 19.51
CA PRO A 115 -10.93 9.95 18.51
C PRO A 115 -11.25 9.20 17.21
N ASP A 116 -10.56 8.09 16.96
CA ASP A 116 -10.63 7.25 15.77
C ASP A 116 -11.68 6.13 15.86
N ALA A 117 -12.32 5.91 17.02
CA ALA A 117 -13.36 4.89 17.22
C ALA A 117 -14.47 4.92 16.14
N PRO A 118 -15.02 6.09 15.74
CA PRO A 118 -16.03 6.14 14.69
C PRO A 118 -15.53 5.57 13.35
N VAL A 119 -14.26 5.83 13.00
CA VAL A 119 -13.67 5.34 11.74
C VAL A 119 -13.52 3.82 11.78
N TRP A 120 -13.13 3.24 12.91
CA TRP A 120 -13.06 1.79 13.08
C TRP A 120 -14.45 1.14 13.02
N CYS A 121 -15.49 1.77 13.59
CA CYS A 121 -16.87 1.31 13.46
C CYS A 121 -17.32 1.30 11.99
N VAL A 122 -16.95 2.32 11.21
CA VAL A 122 -17.20 2.35 9.76
C VAL A 122 -16.50 1.17 9.07
N TRP A 123 -15.22 0.91 9.37
CA TRP A 123 -14.51 -0.23 8.77
C TRP A 123 -15.08 -1.58 9.17
N LEU A 124 -15.58 -1.73 10.40
CA LEU A 124 -16.29 -2.93 10.84
C LEU A 124 -17.56 -3.12 10.03
N ALA A 125 -18.35 -2.06 9.84
CA ALA A 125 -19.53 -2.09 8.99
C ALA A 125 -19.17 -2.44 7.54
N VAL A 126 -18.09 -1.86 6.98
CA VAL A 126 -17.60 -2.19 5.63
C VAL A 126 -17.21 -3.66 5.51
N ALA A 127 -16.55 -4.24 6.53
CA ALA A 127 -16.20 -5.65 6.55
C ALA A 127 -17.46 -6.53 6.54
N VAL A 128 -18.45 -6.23 7.39
CA VAL A 128 -19.73 -6.94 7.40
C VAL A 128 -20.46 -6.81 6.07
N LEU A 129 -20.59 -5.60 5.52
CA LEU A 129 -21.25 -5.35 4.23
C LEU A 129 -20.55 -6.06 3.07
N SER A 130 -19.20 -6.12 3.09
CA SER A 130 -18.42 -6.86 2.09
C SER A 130 -18.71 -8.36 2.15
N LEU A 131 -18.80 -8.93 3.36
CA LEU A 131 -19.14 -10.34 3.57
C LEU A 131 -20.60 -10.68 3.19
N LEU A 132 -21.52 -9.74 3.42
CA LEU A 132 -22.93 -9.81 3.01
C LEU A 132 -23.15 -9.53 1.51
N ARG A 133 -22.06 -9.31 0.74
CA ARG A 133 -22.10 -9.03 -0.72
C ARG A 133 -22.79 -7.72 -1.09
N LEU A 134 -22.95 -6.79 -0.15
CA LEU A 134 -23.53 -5.47 -0.35
C LEU A 134 -22.46 -4.47 -0.85
N ARG A 135 -21.86 -4.81 -2.01
CA ARG A 135 -20.66 -4.15 -2.54
C ARG A 135 -20.77 -2.63 -2.63
N ARG A 136 -21.90 -2.09 -3.10
CA ARG A 136 -22.07 -0.63 -3.28
C ARG A 136 -22.04 0.10 -1.93
N ALA A 137 -22.77 -0.41 -0.94
CA ALA A 137 -22.77 0.14 0.41
C ALA A 137 -21.37 0.02 1.05
N ALA A 138 -20.71 -1.13 0.90
CA ALA A 138 -19.34 -1.31 1.37
C ALA A 138 -18.36 -0.34 0.71
N ALA A 139 -18.49 -0.06 -0.60
CA ALA A 139 -17.64 0.90 -1.30
C ALA A 139 -17.84 2.34 -0.78
N VAL A 140 -19.09 2.77 -0.58
CA VAL A 140 -19.40 4.09 0.02
C VAL A 140 -18.81 4.18 1.43
N GLY A 141 -19.04 3.17 2.26
CA GLY A 141 -18.47 3.10 3.61
C GLY A 141 -16.94 3.13 3.60
N ALA A 142 -16.28 2.46 2.66
CA ALA A 142 -14.82 2.44 2.54
C ALA A 142 -14.26 3.82 2.16
N TRP A 143 -14.93 4.56 1.27
CA TRP A 143 -14.55 5.94 0.96
C TRP A 143 -14.75 6.87 2.16
N LEU A 144 -15.86 6.72 2.90
CA LEU A 144 -16.12 7.48 4.12
C LEU A 144 -15.08 7.17 5.21
N GLY A 145 -14.76 5.89 5.44
CA GLY A 145 -13.73 5.49 6.40
C GLY A 145 -12.34 6.01 6.02
N THR A 146 -12.00 5.99 4.74
CA THR A 146 -10.74 6.56 4.23
C THR A 146 -10.70 8.08 4.41
N ALA A 147 -11.79 8.78 4.10
CA ALA A 147 -11.91 10.22 4.35
C ALA A 147 -11.81 10.54 5.85
N GLY A 148 -12.37 9.68 6.70
CA GLY A 148 -12.23 9.74 8.16
C GLY A 148 -10.78 9.68 8.61
N PHE A 149 -9.97 8.74 8.10
CA PHE A 149 -8.53 8.72 8.41
C PHE A 149 -7.82 10.01 7.98
N VAL A 150 -8.10 10.50 6.76
CA VAL A 150 -7.51 11.76 6.28
C VAL A 150 -7.90 12.93 7.17
N PHE A 151 -9.16 13.01 7.59
CA PHE A 151 -9.66 14.04 8.50
C PHE A 151 -9.01 13.97 9.88
N LEU A 152 -8.87 12.77 10.47
CA LEU A 152 -8.22 12.61 11.76
C LEU A 152 -6.74 13.02 11.71
N ALA A 153 -6.04 12.63 10.64
CA ALA A 153 -4.65 13.01 10.42
C ALA A 153 -4.46 14.54 10.25
N THR A 154 -5.47 15.26 9.75
CA THR A 154 -5.40 16.73 9.59
C THR A 154 -5.85 17.50 10.82
N VAL A 155 -6.86 17.02 11.54
CA VAL A 155 -7.49 17.75 12.66
C VAL A 155 -6.84 17.44 14.01
N PHE A 156 -6.35 16.22 14.20
CA PHE A 156 -5.71 15.79 15.45
C PHE A 156 -4.23 15.44 15.22
N PRO A 157 -3.42 16.37 14.67
CA PRO A 157 -2.04 16.09 14.35
C PRO A 157 -1.27 15.69 15.60
N ALA A 158 -1.59 16.24 16.78
CA ALA A 158 -0.89 15.93 18.02
C ALA A 158 -1.02 14.49 18.53
N GLN A 159 -2.15 13.86 18.25
CA GLN A 159 -2.41 12.47 18.64
C GLN A 159 -2.02 11.49 17.53
N HIS A 160 -1.99 11.98 16.29
CA HIS A 160 -1.60 11.24 15.08
C HIS A 160 -0.24 11.78 14.57
N TRP A 161 0.66 12.18 15.49
CA TRP A 161 1.86 12.97 15.20
C TRP A 161 2.88 12.31 14.27
N TRP A 162 2.60 11.12 13.75
CA TRP A 162 3.32 10.56 12.61
C TRP A 162 2.42 10.29 11.42
N THR A 163 2.48 11.20 10.44
CA THR A 163 1.95 10.95 9.09
C THR A 163 2.49 9.66 8.48
N ALA A 164 3.68 9.24 8.90
CA ALA A 164 4.32 8.00 8.50
C ALA A 164 3.61 6.72 8.98
N LEU A 165 3.14 6.64 10.24
CA LEU A 165 2.53 5.40 10.77
C LEU A 165 1.11 5.20 10.22
N ASP A 166 0.35 6.28 10.13
CA ASP A 166 -1.02 6.24 9.62
C ASP A 166 -1.10 6.17 8.09
N ALA A 167 -0.03 6.57 7.38
CA ALA A 167 0.05 6.42 5.92
C ALA A 167 -0.27 5.00 5.45
N GLY A 168 0.15 4.00 6.24
CA GLY A 168 -0.14 2.60 5.96
C GLY A 168 -1.64 2.30 5.94
N TRP A 169 -2.37 2.76 6.96
CA TRP A 169 -3.81 2.55 7.10
C TRP A 169 -4.61 3.39 6.10
N VAL A 170 -4.22 4.65 5.88
CA VAL A 170 -4.84 5.53 4.88
C VAL A 170 -4.69 4.92 3.49
N LEU A 171 -3.49 4.46 3.13
CA LEU A 171 -3.22 3.91 1.82
C LEU A 171 -3.93 2.56 1.62
N LEU A 172 -3.90 1.68 2.63
CA LEU A 172 -4.67 0.43 2.59
C LEU A 172 -6.19 0.69 2.49
N GLY A 173 -6.71 1.69 3.21
CA GLY A 173 -8.09 2.14 3.14
C GLY A 173 -8.48 2.61 1.74
N ALA A 174 -7.68 3.50 1.16
CA ALA A 174 -7.88 4.01 -0.20
C ALA A 174 -7.84 2.89 -1.25
N LEU A 175 -6.87 1.97 -1.14
CA LEU A 175 -6.76 0.82 -2.05
C LEU A 175 -7.93 -0.15 -1.89
N THR A 176 -8.44 -0.32 -0.67
CA THR A 176 -9.63 -1.13 -0.38
C THR A 176 -10.89 -0.49 -0.95
N ALA A 177 -11.06 0.83 -0.82
CA ALA A 177 -12.16 1.58 -1.43
C ALA A 177 -12.15 1.49 -2.96
N VAL A 178 -10.96 1.66 -3.56
CA VAL A 178 -10.70 1.45 -4.99
C VAL A 178 -11.05 0.03 -5.42
N ALA A 179 -10.61 -0.98 -4.66
CA ALA A 179 -10.88 -2.38 -4.92
C ALA A 179 -12.39 -2.68 -4.87
N LEU A 180 -13.11 -2.22 -3.86
CA LEU A 180 -14.57 -2.36 -3.76
C LEU A 180 -15.30 -1.64 -4.90
N THR A 181 -14.76 -0.52 -5.38
CA THR A 181 -15.36 0.27 -6.47
C THR A 181 -15.18 -0.38 -7.83
N TRP A 182 -13.99 -0.89 -8.17
CA TRP A 182 -13.66 -1.32 -9.54
C TRP A 182 -13.38 -2.81 -9.74
N SER A 183 -13.30 -3.61 -8.68
CA SER A 183 -13.14 -5.08 -8.82
C SER A 183 -14.40 -5.75 -9.37
N PRO A 184 -14.34 -7.05 -9.71
CA PRO A 184 -15.53 -7.88 -9.92
C PRO A 184 -16.35 -8.07 -8.62
N GLY A 185 -15.75 -7.85 -7.44
CA GLY A 185 -16.39 -7.87 -6.13
C GLY A 185 -15.89 -8.99 -5.20
N PRO A 186 -16.34 -9.00 -3.93
CA PRO A 186 -15.88 -9.93 -2.89
C PRO A 186 -16.16 -11.41 -3.20
N THR A 187 -17.23 -11.70 -3.94
CA THR A 187 -17.57 -13.08 -4.38
C THR A 187 -16.46 -13.68 -5.24
N ARG A 188 -15.97 -12.93 -6.23
CA ARG A 188 -14.83 -13.34 -7.07
C ARG A 188 -13.57 -13.49 -6.23
N GLY A 189 -13.34 -12.59 -5.27
CA GLY A 189 -12.23 -12.72 -4.32
C GLY A 189 -12.28 -14.06 -3.59
N ARG A 190 -13.46 -14.45 -3.08
CA ARG A 190 -13.66 -15.70 -2.33
C ARG A 190 -13.46 -16.94 -3.21
N GLU A 191 -13.84 -16.90 -4.48
CA GLU A 191 -13.54 -17.98 -5.44
C GLU A 191 -12.03 -18.17 -5.64
N LEU A 192 -11.27 -17.07 -5.69
CA LEU A 192 -9.82 -17.10 -5.94
C LEU A 192 -9.00 -17.59 -4.74
N VAL A 193 -9.36 -17.21 -3.52
CA VAL A 193 -8.62 -17.59 -2.30
C VAL A 193 -9.23 -18.77 -1.53
N GLY A 194 -10.45 -19.17 -1.88
CA GLY A 194 -11.19 -20.24 -1.21
C GLY A 194 -11.94 -19.78 0.04
N GLY A 195 -12.86 -20.63 0.52
CA GLY A 195 -13.75 -20.29 1.64
C GLY A 195 -13.05 -20.05 2.98
N LYS A 196 -11.91 -20.71 3.22
CA LYS A 196 -11.15 -20.60 4.49
C LYS A 196 -10.44 -19.26 4.67
N ALA A 197 -10.16 -18.55 3.59
CA ALA A 197 -9.38 -17.31 3.61
C ALA A 197 -9.95 -16.23 4.55
N VAL A 198 -11.27 -16.08 4.59
CA VAL A 198 -11.94 -15.12 5.48
C VAL A 198 -11.72 -15.47 6.95
N ALA A 199 -11.87 -16.75 7.31
CA ALA A 199 -11.65 -17.23 8.67
C ALA A 199 -10.17 -17.09 9.08
N THR A 200 -9.24 -17.43 8.17
CA THR A 200 -7.80 -17.24 8.39
C THR A 200 -7.47 -15.76 8.62
N MET A 201 -8.00 -14.86 7.80
CA MET A 201 -7.76 -13.42 7.95
C MET A 201 -8.37 -12.89 9.26
N ALA A 202 -9.61 -13.25 9.56
CA ALA A 202 -10.26 -12.84 10.82
C ALA A 202 -9.47 -13.34 12.05
N ALA A 203 -9.04 -14.61 12.06
CA ALA A 203 -8.20 -15.15 13.12
C ALA A 203 -6.85 -14.42 13.22
N THR A 204 -6.24 -14.08 12.08
CA THR A 204 -4.99 -13.30 12.02
C THR A 204 -5.17 -11.94 12.69
N VAL A 205 -6.25 -11.23 12.36
CA VAL A 205 -6.56 -9.91 12.94
C VAL A 205 -6.81 -10.03 14.44
N VAL A 206 -7.61 -11.02 14.88
CA VAL A 206 -7.88 -11.25 16.31
C VAL A 206 -6.58 -11.51 17.08
N VAL A 207 -5.73 -12.41 16.60
CA VAL A 207 -4.44 -12.72 17.25
C VAL A 207 -3.52 -11.50 17.26
N ALA A 208 -3.45 -10.75 16.15
CA ALA A 208 -2.64 -9.54 16.07
C ALA A 208 -3.12 -8.45 17.03
N VAL A 209 -4.44 -8.25 17.15
CA VAL A 209 -5.04 -7.31 18.11
C VAL A 209 -4.76 -7.75 19.54
N VAL A 210 -4.94 -9.03 19.87
CA VAL A 210 -4.65 -9.56 21.21
C VAL A 210 -3.17 -9.38 21.57
N LEU A 211 -2.25 -9.69 20.64
CA LEU A 211 -0.83 -9.45 20.84
C LEU A 211 -0.51 -7.96 21.03
N GLY A 212 -1.12 -7.08 20.25
CA GLY A 212 -0.92 -5.64 20.39
C GLY A 212 -1.50 -5.09 21.68
N VAL A 213 -2.65 -5.59 22.15
CA VAL A 213 -3.25 -5.15 23.42
C VAL A 213 -2.44 -5.65 24.62
N LEU A 214 -2.05 -6.93 24.64
CA LEU A 214 -1.43 -7.56 25.80
C LEU A 214 0.09 -7.40 25.85
N ALA A 215 0.76 -7.25 24.71
CA ALA A 215 2.21 -7.26 24.61
C ALA A 215 2.82 -5.92 24.12
N ASP A 216 2.03 -4.83 24.13
CA ASP A 216 2.47 -3.50 23.67
C ASP A 216 3.76 -3.02 24.35
N ARG A 217 3.92 -3.36 25.64
CA ARG A 217 5.08 -2.98 26.45
C ARG A 217 6.38 -3.68 26.06
N TYR A 218 6.33 -4.71 25.21
CA TYR A 218 7.49 -5.53 24.87
C TYR A 218 7.79 -5.43 23.36
N ALA A 219 9.03 -5.05 23.02
CA ALA A 219 9.48 -5.02 21.62
C ALA A 219 9.29 -6.36 20.88
N VAL A 220 9.43 -7.48 21.61
CA VAL A 220 9.18 -8.83 21.08
C VAL A 220 7.70 -9.04 20.74
N GLY A 221 6.78 -8.51 21.55
CA GLY A 221 5.33 -8.58 21.32
C GLY A 221 4.94 -7.87 20.02
N GLU A 222 5.49 -6.68 19.80
CA GLU A 222 5.28 -5.93 18.57
C GLU A 222 5.86 -6.65 17.34
N LEU A 223 7.07 -7.21 17.45
CA LEU A 223 7.65 -8.00 16.37
C LEU A 223 6.77 -9.22 16.02
N LEU A 224 6.31 -9.94 17.04
CA LEU A 224 5.40 -11.09 16.87
C LEU A 224 4.09 -10.68 16.21
N ARG A 225 3.50 -9.54 16.61
CA ARG A 225 2.29 -8.99 15.98
C ARG A 225 2.49 -8.76 14.48
N LEU A 226 3.59 -8.12 14.09
CA LEU A 226 3.89 -7.85 12.67
C LEU A 226 4.14 -9.15 11.89
N VAL A 227 4.84 -10.11 12.49
CA VAL A 227 5.07 -11.44 11.88
C VAL A 227 3.74 -12.16 11.68
N VAL A 228 2.86 -12.18 12.68
CA VAL A 228 1.51 -12.78 12.58
C VAL A 228 0.72 -12.14 11.45
N LEU A 229 0.72 -10.80 11.37
CA LEU A 229 0.00 -10.09 10.30
C LEU A 229 0.53 -10.47 8.92
N VAL A 230 1.84 -10.52 8.72
CA VAL A 230 2.44 -10.88 7.43
C VAL A 230 2.15 -12.34 7.07
N VAL A 231 2.44 -13.27 7.98
CA VAL A 231 2.27 -14.71 7.73
C VAL A 231 0.80 -15.06 7.54
N GLY A 232 -0.08 -14.56 8.41
CA GLY A 232 -1.51 -14.80 8.33
C GLY A 232 -2.15 -14.20 7.09
N THR A 233 -1.74 -13.00 6.68
CA THR A 233 -2.19 -12.37 5.43
C THR A 233 -1.74 -13.16 4.20
N VAL A 234 -0.48 -13.59 4.16
CA VAL A 234 0.05 -14.44 3.07
C VAL A 234 -0.66 -15.78 3.02
N ALA A 235 -0.96 -16.39 4.18
CA ALA A 235 -1.72 -17.62 4.28
C ALA A 235 -3.17 -17.43 3.78
N ALA A 236 -3.85 -16.37 4.21
CA ALA A 236 -5.22 -16.04 3.81
C ALA A 236 -5.34 -15.78 2.31
N CYS A 237 -4.36 -15.12 1.70
CA CYS A 237 -4.35 -14.87 0.26
C CYS A 237 -3.92 -16.09 -0.59
N GLY A 238 -3.43 -17.16 0.03
CA GLY A 238 -2.90 -18.35 -0.64
C GLY A 238 -1.45 -18.16 -1.10
N ALA A 239 -0.50 -18.56 -0.24
CA ALA A 239 0.95 -18.39 -0.45
C ALA A 239 1.49 -18.97 -1.76
N ARG A 240 0.84 -20.01 -2.30
CA ARG A 240 1.22 -20.66 -3.57
C ARG A 240 0.69 -19.94 -4.81
N SER A 241 -0.33 -19.09 -4.67
CA SER A 241 -0.92 -18.35 -5.78
C SER A 241 -0.14 -17.07 -6.07
N ARG A 242 0.21 -16.83 -7.33
CA ARG A 242 0.85 -15.57 -7.74
C ARG A 242 -0.06 -14.36 -7.50
N ILE A 243 -1.37 -14.52 -7.74
CA ILE A 243 -2.40 -13.50 -7.48
C ILE A 243 -2.49 -13.25 -5.98
N GLY A 244 -2.51 -14.33 -5.19
CA GLY A 244 -2.51 -14.29 -3.74
C GLY A 244 -1.35 -13.49 -3.14
N ARG A 245 -0.12 -13.76 -3.58
CA ARG A 245 1.08 -13.04 -3.10
C ARG A 245 1.01 -11.53 -3.37
N ARG A 246 0.42 -11.10 -4.49
CA ARG A 246 0.23 -9.68 -4.79
C ARG A 246 -0.82 -9.03 -3.93
N ALA A 247 -1.95 -9.71 -3.75
CA ALA A 247 -2.99 -9.23 -2.85
C ALA A 247 -2.44 -9.13 -1.42
N ALA A 248 -1.68 -10.12 -0.96
CA ALA A 248 -0.99 -10.07 0.32
C ALA A 248 -0.06 -8.85 0.42
N LEU A 249 0.70 -8.51 -0.63
CA LEU A 249 1.57 -7.34 -0.64
C LEU A 249 0.81 -6.01 -0.46
N VAL A 250 -0.40 -5.91 -1.04
CA VAL A 250 -1.31 -4.76 -0.78
C VAL A 250 -1.79 -4.75 0.67
N LEU A 251 -2.17 -5.91 1.20
CA LEU A 251 -2.76 -6.02 2.54
C LEU A 251 -1.75 -5.85 3.68
N VAL A 252 -0.48 -6.21 3.48
CA VAL A 252 0.60 -6.02 4.48
C VAL A 252 1.24 -4.63 4.41
N LEU A 253 0.69 -3.74 3.59
CA LEU A 253 1.20 -2.39 3.38
C LEU A 253 1.38 -1.57 4.68
N PRO A 254 0.48 -1.61 5.68
CA PRO A 254 0.71 -0.97 6.97
C PRO A 254 1.99 -1.45 7.65
N VAL A 255 2.25 -2.76 7.61
CA VAL A 255 3.46 -3.38 8.20
C VAL A 255 4.73 -2.93 7.47
N LEU A 256 4.69 -2.85 6.13
CA LEU A 256 5.82 -2.39 5.31
C LEU A 256 6.20 -0.94 5.61
N ILE A 257 5.22 -0.11 5.96
CA ILE A 257 5.40 1.31 6.27
C ILE A 257 5.83 1.53 7.73
N THR A 258 5.37 0.67 8.65
CA THR A 258 5.65 0.81 10.10
C THR A 258 7.14 0.77 10.42
N TRP A 259 7.92 -0.11 9.78
CA TRP A 259 9.37 -0.23 10.02
C TRP A 259 10.18 1.02 9.65
N PRO A 260 10.11 1.54 8.40
CA PRO A 260 10.82 2.76 8.05
C PRO A 260 10.32 3.97 8.85
N ALA A 261 9.03 4.02 9.20
CA ALA A 261 8.49 5.06 10.07
C ALA A 261 9.14 5.03 11.47
N LYS A 262 9.22 3.84 12.09
CA LYS A 262 9.91 3.67 13.38
C LYS A 262 11.40 3.95 13.29
N ALA A 263 12.07 3.53 12.22
CA ALA A 263 13.49 3.81 12.02
C ALA A 263 13.76 5.32 11.90
N LEU A 264 12.92 6.04 11.15
CA LEU A 264 12.98 7.50 11.04
C LEU A 264 12.77 8.16 12.40
N MET A 265 11.76 7.72 13.16
CA MET A 265 11.47 8.19 14.51
C MET A 265 12.67 7.99 15.46
N LEU A 266 13.25 6.79 15.47
CA LEU A 266 14.41 6.47 16.31
C LEU A 266 15.66 7.28 15.94
N SER A 267 15.79 7.69 14.67
CA SER A 267 16.91 8.52 14.21
C SER A 267 16.80 10.00 14.58
N ALA A 268 15.66 10.44 15.16
CA ALA A 268 15.35 11.85 15.43
C ALA A 268 15.50 12.78 14.21
N LEU A 269 15.44 12.23 12.99
CA LEU A 269 15.59 12.98 11.76
C LEU A 269 14.25 13.66 11.41
N VAL A 270 14.24 14.99 11.43
CA VAL A 270 13.08 15.77 11.01
C VAL A 270 13.12 15.97 9.51
N LEU A 271 12.26 15.27 8.78
CA LEU A 271 12.08 15.49 7.34
C LEU A 271 11.09 16.64 7.10
N PRO A 272 11.26 17.43 6.03
CA PRO A 272 10.20 18.32 5.58
C PRO A 272 8.93 17.51 5.25
N ALA A 273 7.77 17.98 5.69
CA ALA A 273 6.47 17.34 5.44
C ALA A 273 6.24 16.83 3.99
N PRO A 274 6.55 17.58 2.92
CA PRO A 274 6.36 17.06 1.55
C PRO A 274 7.27 15.86 1.23
N VAL A 275 8.46 15.78 1.83
CA VAL A 275 9.38 14.66 1.67
C VAL A 275 8.84 13.44 2.42
N GLU A 276 8.34 13.62 3.64
CA GLU A 276 7.70 12.56 4.42
C GLU A 276 6.50 11.97 3.65
N VAL A 277 5.61 12.83 3.14
CA VAL A 277 4.47 12.40 2.31
C VAL A 277 4.93 11.65 1.05
N ALA A 278 5.93 12.17 0.34
CA ALA A 278 6.46 11.52 -0.86
C ALA A 278 7.05 10.13 -0.55
N ILE A 279 7.73 9.98 0.60
CA ILE A 279 8.31 8.71 1.03
C ILE A 279 7.22 7.73 1.44
N PHE A 280 6.33 8.10 2.37
CA PHE A 280 5.39 7.14 2.97
C PHE A 280 4.14 6.85 2.14
N TYR A 281 3.75 7.75 1.23
CA TYR A 281 2.64 7.49 0.30
C TYR A 281 3.15 7.17 -1.11
N GLY A 282 4.15 7.91 -1.59
CA GLY A 282 4.64 7.78 -2.97
C GLY A 282 5.40 6.49 -3.20
N VAL A 283 6.40 6.17 -2.36
CA VAL A 283 7.25 4.98 -2.56
C VAL A 283 6.42 3.70 -2.50
N PRO A 284 5.53 3.46 -1.52
CA PRO A 284 4.75 2.22 -1.49
C PRO A 284 3.79 2.09 -2.67
N VAL A 285 3.17 3.18 -3.14
CA VAL A 285 2.34 3.16 -4.36
C VAL A 285 3.18 2.80 -5.58
N VAL A 286 4.37 3.39 -5.73
CA VAL A 286 5.29 3.07 -6.83
C VAL A 286 5.72 1.61 -6.75
N VAL A 287 6.03 1.08 -5.57
CA VAL A 287 6.38 -0.33 -5.34
C VAL A 287 5.20 -1.25 -5.65
N LEU A 288 3.98 -0.90 -5.24
CA LEU A 288 2.78 -1.68 -5.60
C LEU A 288 2.53 -1.69 -7.11
N LEU A 289 2.71 -0.54 -7.77
CA LEU A 289 2.67 -0.45 -9.23
C LEU A 289 3.83 -1.21 -9.87
N ALA A 290 4.98 -1.29 -9.20
CA ALA A 290 6.17 -2.02 -9.62
C ALA A 290 5.93 -3.51 -9.73
N LEU A 291 5.32 -4.03 -8.68
CA LEU A 291 5.10 -5.45 -8.47
C LEU A 291 3.79 -5.92 -9.14
N GLY A 292 3.16 -5.05 -9.93
CA GLY A 292 1.94 -5.35 -10.68
C GLY A 292 0.71 -5.59 -9.80
N ALA A 293 0.68 -5.03 -8.58
CA ALA A 293 -0.42 -5.20 -7.65
C ALA A 293 -1.63 -4.31 -7.98
N LEU A 294 -1.45 -3.23 -8.75
CA LEU A 294 -2.52 -2.30 -9.13
C LEU A 294 -2.81 -2.30 -10.64
N PRO A 295 -4.09 -2.17 -11.05
CA PRO A 295 -4.47 -2.11 -12.46
C PRO A 295 -3.85 -0.89 -13.14
N ARG A 296 -3.19 -1.10 -14.28
CA ARG A 296 -2.80 0.00 -15.18
C ARG A 296 -3.86 0.17 -16.26
N ARG A 297 -4.29 1.43 -16.45
CA ARG A 297 -5.25 1.97 -17.45
C ARG A 297 -5.98 0.92 -18.29
N VAL A 298 -7.31 0.86 -18.12
CA VAL A 298 -8.22 0.09 -18.96
C VAL A 298 -7.95 0.45 -20.43
N ARG A 299 -7.32 -0.48 -21.16
CA ARG A 299 -7.20 -0.36 -22.61
C ARG A 299 -8.63 -0.52 -23.12
N ARG A 300 -9.28 0.58 -23.54
CA ARG A 300 -10.59 0.52 -24.22
C ARG A 300 -10.42 -0.47 -25.37
N ARG A 301 -11.09 -1.63 -25.29
CA ARG A 301 -11.22 -2.52 -26.46
C ARG A 301 -11.77 -1.62 -27.56
N ARG A 302 -11.00 -1.41 -28.63
CA ARG A 302 -11.56 -0.83 -29.85
C ARG A 302 -12.68 -1.78 -30.25
N PRO A 303 -13.95 -1.33 -30.35
CA PRO A 303 -14.98 -2.17 -30.93
C PRO A 303 -14.45 -2.61 -32.29
N GLY A 304 -14.30 -3.92 -32.45
CA GLY A 304 -13.80 -4.50 -33.69
C GLY A 304 -14.66 -3.97 -34.82
N GLY A 305 -13.99 -3.45 -35.86
CA GLY A 305 -14.67 -3.10 -37.10
C GLY A 305 -15.48 -4.30 -37.54
N ALA A 306 -16.78 -4.09 -37.72
CA ALA A 306 -17.62 -5.00 -38.46
C ALA A 306 -16.96 -5.14 -39.85
N THR A 307 -16.35 -6.29 -40.10
CA THR A 307 -15.98 -6.69 -41.45
C THR A 307 -17.28 -7.01 -42.17
N SER A 308 -17.72 -6.05 -42.97
CA SER A 308 -18.63 -6.22 -44.11
C SER A 308 -17.98 -7.10 -45.17
#